data_AF-M6CUC0-F1
#
_entry.id   AF-M6CUC0-F1
#
_cell.length_a   1.000
_cell.length_b   1.000
_cell.length_c   1.000
_cell.angle_alpha   90.00
_cell.angle_beta   90.00
_cell.angle_gamma   90.00
#
_symmetry.space_group_name_H-M   'P 1'
#
loop_
_entity.id
_entity.type
_entity.pdbx_description
1 polymer ?
#
loop_
_entity_poly.entity_id
_entity_poly.type
_entity_poly.pdbx_seq_one_letter_code
_entity_poly.pdbx_strand_id
1 'polypeptide(L)'
;MKLSNRSIFLVGILVLVCVIPMFQVGKDLLSLKSVFELYPILFLPLFVRFESGRENSNRNPSFKETQDVANIIKIESVAQGSEILEPSRTKRFRFEINFRKRIGWLLPGTIFVISGIFFQRLSLVWIGSFWNALAVLYLSGIAFVWPAPFLVFAIPPITGFGSLFLGYKLRLIVTELCVQLIRFIDSSALAVGNQIFFHERWFAVDRVCEGMKMGLASILIAAAFISRANRIGAILISSLVLPLWFFSNLFRVCVLILFQIPAGTWRHELIGIVLFICGIVVPLAFISLLFPNSKQNEFNFSNLILRSPPKILWLILPLSTAISLAPINRFIPVKPYIWPSKIDTFHLDANSTLSDHRIAVYRSKENYLILKRDLFAIGTGHDPRICFEAVGFSFAEQGERNGLKRAELKSPSGEKPILLWWYSITEKSKLDETELSRLTEFAPRRAASDLEWRWKRLLGADVIQWNLYGPNEEELRKIAESFSKEPLGGKKESIQ
;
A
#
# COMPACT_ATOMS: atom_id res chain seq x y z
N MET A 1 5.39 38.65 12.71
CA MET A 1 5.13 37.40 13.47
C MET A 1 6.46 36.86 14.00
N LYS A 2 6.77 36.97 15.30
CA LYS A 2 7.98 36.33 15.86
C LYS A 2 7.67 34.84 16.02
N LEU A 3 8.31 33.97 15.24
CA LEU A 3 8.27 32.53 15.51
C LEU A 3 8.89 32.32 16.89
N SER A 4 8.14 31.69 17.80
CA SER A 4 8.69 31.23 19.07
C SER A 4 9.83 30.24 18.81
N ASN A 5 10.90 30.26 19.62
CA ASN A 5 11.95 29.23 19.61
C ASN A 5 11.39 27.80 19.62
N ARG A 6 10.19 27.64 20.19
CA ARG A 6 9.42 26.39 20.21
C ARG A 6 8.97 25.93 18.82
N SER A 7 8.53 26.84 17.96
CA SER A 7 8.10 26.54 16.60
C SER A 7 9.31 26.14 15.75
N ILE A 8 10.44 26.82 15.92
CA ILE A 8 11.70 26.49 15.23
C ILE A 8 12.17 25.07 15.61
N PHE A 9 12.14 24.74 16.90
CA PHE A 9 12.50 23.41 17.39
C PHE A 9 11.59 22.29 16.84
N LEU A 10 10.27 22.50 16.82
CA LEU A 10 9.31 21.52 16.29
C LEU A 10 9.45 21.35 14.77
N VAL A 11 9.73 22.42 14.03
CA VAL A 11 10.04 22.36 12.59
C VAL A 11 11.34 21.59 12.36
N GLY A 12 12.38 21.82 13.18
CA GLY A 12 13.62 21.06 13.13
C GLY A 12 13.41 19.56 13.32
N ILE A 13 12.61 19.15 14.31
CA ILE A 13 12.23 17.75 14.52
C ILE A 13 11.42 17.19 13.34
N LEU A 14 10.45 17.94 12.83
CA LEU A 14 9.65 17.52 11.68
C LEU A 14 10.54 17.23 10.47
N VAL A 15 11.48 18.14 10.17
CA VAL A 15 12.39 17.99 9.04
C VAL A 15 13.32 16.80 9.25
N LEU A 16 13.98 16.70 10.41
CA LEU A 16 15.00 15.67 10.68
C LEU A 16 14.40 14.26 10.78
N VAL A 17 13.30 14.11 11.51
CA VAL A 17 12.73 12.79 11.86
C VAL A 17 11.67 12.35 10.86
N CYS A 18 11.05 13.28 10.14
CA CYS A 18 9.95 12.96 9.22
C CYS A 18 10.35 13.20 7.76
N VAL A 19 10.66 14.44 7.39
CA VAL A 19 10.84 14.81 5.98
C VAL A 19 12.08 14.15 5.37
N ILE A 20 13.23 14.15 6.05
CA ILE A 20 14.47 13.56 5.52
C ILE A 20 14.33 12.04 5.30
N PRO A 21 13.89 11.23 6.28
CA PRO A 21 13.69 9.80 6.05
C PRO A 21 12.64 9.53 4.97
N MET A 22 11.54 10.31 4.95
CA MET A 22 10.51 10.21 3.91
C MET A 22 11.07 10.51 2.53
N PHE A 23 11.92 11.53 2.38
CA PHE A 23 12.53 11.89 1.11
C PHE A 23 13.58 10.85 0.68
N GLN A 24 14.37 10.32 1.61
CA GLN A 24 15.38 9.30 1.32
C GLN A 24 14.72 7.99 0.86
N VAL A 25 13.66 7.55 1.55
CA VAL A 25 12.84 6.40 1.14
C VAL A 25 12.08 6.69 -0.16
N GLY A 26 11.57 7.91 -0.29
CA GLY A 26 10.79 8.36 -1.45
C GLY A 26 11.61 8.48 -2.72
N LYS A 27 12.88 8.90 -2.66
CA LYS A 27 13.75 9.05 -3.83
C LYS A 27 13.90 7.75 -4.62
N ASP A 28 13.92 6.62 -3.92
CA ASP A 28 14.08 5.30 -4.53
C ASP A 28 12.73 4.64 -4.91
N LEU A 29 11.60 5.12 -4.35
CA LEU A 29 10.25 4.54 -4.54
C LEU A 29 9.32 5.40 -5.41
N LEU A 30 9.57 6.70 -5.50
CA LEU A 30 8.71 7.69 -6.12
C LEU A 30 9.52 8.42 -7.19
N SER A 31 9.19 8.18 -8.46
CA SER A 31 9.64 9.09 -9.52
C SER A 31 9.16 10.51 -9.20
N LEU A 32 9.91 11.54 -9.60
CA LEU A 32 9.50 12.95 -9.44
C LEU A 32 8.07 13.22 -9.95
N LYS A 33 7.60 12.42 -10.92
CA LYS A 33 6.22 12.43 -11.45
C LYS A 33 5.18 12.06 -10.38
N SER A 34 5.46 11.09 -9.51
CA SER A 34 4.55 10.64 -8.45
C SER A 34 4.37 11.62 -7.28
N VAL A 35 5.26 12.60 -7.10
CA VAL A 35 5.11 13.70 -6.12
C VAL A 35 4.05 14.71 -6.59
N PHE A 36 3.85 14.86 -7.90
CA PHE A 36 2.78 15.71 -8.47
C PHE A 36 1.46 14.95 -8.70
N GLU A 37 1.45 13.62 -8.58
CA GLU A 37 0.25 12.77 -8.66
C GLU A 37 -0.55 12.73 -7.34
N LEU A 38 -0.29 13.66 -6.42
CA LEU A 38 -0.96 13.80 -5.13
C LEU A 38 -2.35 14.46 -5.27
N TYR A 39 -3.24 13.88 -6.09
CA TYR A 39 -4.70 14.13 -6.03
C TYR A 39 -5.26 14.23 -4.59
N PRO A 40 -4.79 13.45 -3.60
CA PRO A 40 -5.24 13.53 -2.21
C PRO A 40 -4.84 14.84 -1.49
N ILE A 41 -3.77 15.52 -1.92
CA ILE A 41 -3.39 16.83 -1.39
C ILE A 41 -4.42 17.89 -1.80
N LEU A 42 -5.02 17.78 -2.99
CA LEU A 42 -6.11 18.67 -3.41
C LEU A 42 -7.32 18.58 -2.48
N PHE A 43 -7.51 17.44 -1.83
CA PHE A 43 -8.58 17.23 -0.85
C PHE A 43 -8.15 17.51 0.59
N LEU A 44 -6.86 17.74 0.86
CA LEU A 44 -6.35 18.08 2.18
C LEU A 44 -7.09 19.28 2.81
N PRO A 45 -7.42 20.37 2.07
CA PRO A 45 -8.20 21.48 2.60
C PRO A 45 -9.60 21.09 3.13
N LEU A 46 -10.20 20.00 2.64
CA LEU A 46 -11.46 19.48 3.18
C LEU A 46 -11.31 18.89 4.59
N PHE A 47 -10.07 18.60 5.02
CA PHE A 47 -9.75 17.92 6.26
C PHE A 47 -8.86 18.74 7.21
N VAL A 48 -8.23 19.81 6.74
CA VAL A 48 -7.46 20.74 7.58
C VAL A 48 -8.42 21.69 8.27
N ARG A 49 -8.35 21.72 9.61
CA ARG A 49 -9.01 22.76 10.39
C ARG A 49 -7.97 23.64 11.06
N PHE A 50 -8.08 24.95 10.85
CA PHE A 50 -7.39 25.92 11.68
C PHE A 50 -8.21 26.13 12.95
N GLU A 51 -7.60 25.89 14.10
CA GLU A 51 -8.20 26.11 15.41
C GLU A 51 -8.22 27.62 15.70
N SER A 52 -8.98 28.41 14.93
CA SER A 52 -9.16 29.83 15.20
C SER A 52 -10.19 29.99 16.32
N GLY A 53 -9.74 30.38 17.52
CA GLY A 53 -10.63 30.95 18.53
C GLY A 53 -10.99 30.05 19.72
N ARG A 54 -10.08 29.19 20.21
CA ARG A 54 -10.31 28.51 21.50
C ARG A 54 -10.02 29.37 22.73
N GLU A 55 -9.59 30.62 22.55
CA GLU A 55 -9.04 31.43 23.66
C GLU A 55 -10.08 32.20 24.49
N ASN A 56 -11.39 32.21 24.16
CA ASN A 56 -12.37 33.01 24.91
C ASN A 56 -13.65 32.31 25.41
N SER A 57 -13.88 31.02 25.11
CA SER A 57 -15.12 30.33 25.55
C SER A 57 -15.15 29.91 27.03
N ASN A 58 -14.08 30.10 27.80
CA ASN A 58 -14.05 29.82 29.24
C ASN A 58 -14.39 31.04 30.12
N ARG A 59 -14.75 32.18 29.54
CA ARG A 59 -15.40 33.29 30.27
C ARG A 59 -16.91 33.19 30.11
N ASN A 60 -17.51 32.27 30.84
CA ASN A 60 -18.92 32.41 31.23
C ASN A 60 -18.96 32.49 32.76
N PRO A 61 -18.88 33.70 33.36
CA PRO A 61 -18.86 33.85 34.81
C PRO A 61 -20.26 33.75 35.46
N SER A 62 -21.31 33.37 34.72
CA SER A 62 -22.68 33.66 35.15
C SER A 62 -23.36 32.63 36.08
N PHE A 63 -22.69 31.61 36.63
CA PHE A 63 -23.44 30.62 37.46
C PHE A 63 -22.68 30.00 38.64
N LYS A 64 -21.70 30.72 39.22
CA LYS A 64 -21.01 30.25 40.43
C LYS A 64 -20.78 31.32 41.52
N GLU A 65 -21.42 32.47 41.41
CA GLU A 65 -21.14 33.60 42.31
C GLU A 65 -22.02 33.66 43.58
N THR A 66 -23.00 32.78 43.75
CA THR A 66 -23.90 32.84 44.93
C THR A 66 -23.62 31.83 46.02
N GLN A 67 -22.69 30.89 45.84
CA GLN A 67 -22.42 29.85 46.86
C GLN A 67 -20.99 29.86 47.44
N ASP A 68 -20.03 30.48 46.74
CA ASP A 68 -18.65 30.62 47.24
C ASP A 68 -18.40 31.94 48.01
N VAL A 69 -19.22 32.98 47.81
CA VAL A 69 -19.06 34.27 48.53
C VAL A 69 -19.39 34.16 50.03
N ALA A 70 -20.28 33.24 50.42
CA ALA A 70 -20.60 33.01 51.83
C ALA A 70 -19.49 32.27 52.61
N ASN A 71 -18.61 31.53 51.91
CA ASN A 71 -17.49 30.82 52.53
C ASN A 71 -16.18 31.60 52.48
N ILE A 72 -16.02 32.55 51.54
CA ILE A 72 -14.80 33.36 51.42
C ILE A 72 -14.72 34.43 52.52
N ILE A 73 -15.85 35.03 52.92
CA ILE A 73 -15.86 36.04 54.00
C ILE A 73 -15.50 35.44 55.37
N LYS A 74 -15.61 34.12 55.56
CA LYS A 74 -15.26 33.46 56.84
C LYS A 74 -13.79 33.02 56.94
N ILE A 75 -13.01 33.14 55.87
CA ILE A 75 -11.59 32.71 55.85
C ILE A 75 -10.63 33.92 55.73
N GLU A 76 -11.10 35.09 55.29
CA GLU A 76 -10.26 36.29 55.14
C GLU A 76 -9.83 36.98 56.44
N SER A 77 -10.33 36.58 57.62
CA SER A 77 -9.95 37.21 58.89
C SER A 77 -8.81 36.52 59.66
N VAL A 78 -8.16 35.48 59.11
CA VAL A 78 -7.11 34.72 59.84
C VAL A 78 -5.79 34.55 59.05
N ALA A 79 -5.70 34.98 57.79
CA ALA A 79 -4.50 34.77 56.98
C ALA A 79 -3.90 36.07 56.42
N GLN A 80 -3.70 37.08 57.27
CA GLN A 80 -2.70 38.12 57.02
C GLN A 80 -1.37 37.68 57.64
N GLY A 81 -0.45 37.21 56.80
CA GLY A 81 0.93 36.95 57.24
C GLY A 81 1.56 35.70 56.63
N SER A 82 1.72 35.66 55.31
CA SER A 82 2.90 35.06 54.68
C SER A 82 2.90 35.37 53.18
N GLU A 83 3.83 36.22 52.75
CA GLU A 83 4.27 36.23 51.36
C GLU A 83 4.96 34.89 51.08
N ILE A 84 4.18 33.90 50.68
CA ILE A 84 4.70 32.63 50.18
C ILE A 84 5.27 32.88 48.79
N LEU A 85 6.58 32.97 48.76
CA LEU A 85 7.45 33.00 47.59
C LEU A 85 7.41 31.62 46.88
N GLU A 86 6.29 31.27 46.24
CA GLU A 86 6.22 30.15 45.31
C GLU A 86 5.55 30.54 43.98
N PRO A 87 6.35 30.78 42.92
CA PRO A 87 5.81 30.52 41.59
C PRO A 87 6.78 29.89 40.57
N SER A 88 8.00 29.49 40.96
CA SER A 88 8.98 28.94 40.00
C SER A 88 8.97 27.40 39.93
N ARG A 89 8.88 26.71 41.08
CA ARG A 89 8.97 25.24 41.16
C ARG A 89 7.72 24.54 40.60
N THR A 90 6.54 25.08 40.87
CA THR A 90 5.25 24.61 40.35
C THR A 90 5.11 24.81 38.84
N LYS A 91 5.66 25.90 38.26
CA LYS A 91 5.71 26.10 36.81
C LYS A 91 6.63 25.09 36.12
N ARG A 92 7.81 24.80 36.70
CA ARG A 92 8.76 23.80 36.19
C ARG A 92 8.18 22.39 36.21
N PHE A 93 7.52 22.01 37.30
CA PHE A 93 6.89 20.69 37.44
C PHE A 93 5.70 20.50 36.47
N ARG A 94 4.87 21.53 36.29
CA ARG A 94 3.75 21.51 35.31
C ARG A 94 4.27 21.45 33.86
N PHE A 95 5.43 22.05 33.59
CA PHE A 95 6.10 21.97 32.29
C PHE A 95 6.59 20.55 31.98
N GLU A 96 7.26 19.88 32.91
CA GLU A 96 7.77 18.50 32.73
C GLU A 96 6.64 17.48 32.50
N ILE A 97 5.54 17.58 33.24
CA ILE A 97 4.38 16.69 33.05
C ILE A 97 3.77 16.86 31.66
N ASN A 98 3.64 18.10 31.19
CA ASN A 98 3.14 18.37 29.84
C ASN A 98 4.14 17.94 28.77
N PHE A 99 5.44 18.07 29.02
CA PHE A 99 6.48 17.65 28.08
C PHE A 99 6.52 16.12 27.93
N ARG A 100 6.50 15.36 29.03
CA ARG A 100 6.40 13.89 28.99
C ARG A 100 5.15 13.40 28.27
N LYS A 101 4.00 14.01 28.53
CA LYS A 101 2.75 13.68 27.82
C LYS A 101 2.83 13.98 26.32
N ARG A 102 3.56 15.02 25.90
CA ARG A 102 3.74 15.39 24.49
C ARG A 102 4.71 14.45 23.76
N ILE A 103 5.83 14.09 24.40
CA ILE A 103 6.79 13.11 23.85
C ILE A 103 6.15 11.73 23.64
N GLY A 104 5.24 11.33 24.52
CA GLY A 104 4.54 10.05 24.39
C GLY A 104 3.83 9.85 23.05
N TRP A 105 3.44 10.92 22.35
CA TRP A 105 2.82 10.85 21.02
C TRP A 105 3.80 10.50 19.89
N LEU A 106 5.09 10.82 20.05
CA LEU A 106 6.16 10.51 19.09
C LEU A 106 6.73 9.09 19.30
N LEU A 107 6.51 8.49 20.46
CA LEU A 107 7.11 7.21 20.83
C LEU A 107 6.77 6.10 19.81
N PRO A 108 5.51 5.89 19.38
CA PRO A 108 5.17 4.80 18.46
C PRO A 108 5.84 4.97 17.09
N GLY A 109 5.81 6.19 16.54
CA GLY A 109 6.42 6.47 15.25
C GLY A 109 7.93 6.27 15.28
N THR A 110 8.57 6.72 16.36
CA THR A 110 10.00 6.54 16.58
C THR A 110 10.38 5.06 16.73
N ILE A 111 9.58 4.26 17.44
CA ILE A 111 9.77 2.80 17.52
C ILE A 111 9.70 2.16 16.13
N PHE A 112 8.74 2.57 15.29
CA PHE A 112 8.64 2.09 13.91
C PHE A 112 9.84 2.48 13.05
N VAL A 113 10.34 3.72 13.17
CA VAL A 113 11.55 4.16 12.45
C VAL A 113 12.76 3.35 12.88
N ILE A 114 13.02 3.23 14.18
CA ILE A 114 14.15 2.46 14.71
C ILE A 114 14.05 1.00 14.28
N SER A 115 12.86 0.40 14.40
CA SER A 115 12.60 -0.97 13.94
C SER A 115 12.85 -1.10 12.44
N GLY A 116 12.36 -0.15 11.63
CA GLY A 116 12.59 -0.10 10.19
C GLY A 116 14.05 -0.05 9.81
N ILE A 117 14.85 0.76 10.50
CA ILE A 117 16.31 0.83 10.29
C ILE A 117 16.96 -0.50 10.69
N PHE A 118 16.66 -1.01 11.89
CA PHE A 118 17.25 -2.24 12.43
C PHE A 118 16.90 -3.51 11.62
N PHE A 119 15.69 -3.56 11.07
CA PHE A 119 15.21 -4.65 10.23
C PHE A 119 15.41 -4.40 8.73
N GLN A 120 16.00 -3.27 8.33
CA GLN A 120 16.17 -2.86 6.93
C GLN A 120 14.84 -2.90 6.14
N ARG A 121 13.75 -2.42 6.78
CA ARG A 121 12.40 -2.33 6.20
C ARG A 121 12.01 -0.87 6.02
N LEU A 122 12.23 -0.34 4.81
CA LEU A 122 11.88 1.04 4.43
C LEU A 122 10.39 1.36 4.65
N SER A 123 9.50 0.38 4.53
CA SER A 123 8.06 0.56 4.82
C SER A 123 7.78 0.94 6.27
N LEU A 124 8.51 0.36 7.24
CA LEU A 124 8.36 0.73 8.66
C LEU A 124 8.94 2.12 8.94
N VAL A 125 10.05 2.47 8.28
CA VAL A 125 10.62 3.82 8.34
C VAL A 125 9.60 4.83 7.82
N TRP A 126 8.94 4.55 6.70
CA TRP A 126 7.89 5.40 6.16
C TRP A 126 6.71 5.56 7.12
N ILE A 127 6.15 4.45 7.61
CA ILE A 127 5.01 4.46 8.55
C ILE A 127 5.37 5.20 9.84
N GLY A 128 6.56 4.96 10.39
CA GLY A 128 7.02 5.61 11.63
C GLY A 128 7.26 7.11 11.46
N SER A 129 7.88 7.50 10.35
CA SER A 129 8.12 8.92 9.99
C SER A 129 6.79 9.65 9.80
N PHE A 130 5.83 9.00 9.14
CA PHE A 130 4.47 9.51 8.98
C PHE A 130 3.78 9.71 10.34
N TRP A 131 3.84 8.71 11.21
CA TRP A 131 3.24 8.78 12.53
C TRP A 131 3.83 9.93 13.37
N ASN A 132 5.14 10.13 13.28
CA ASN A 132 5.82 11.26 13.91
C ASN A 132 5.38 12.60 13.31
N ALA A 133 5.20 12.69 11.99
CA ALA A 133 4.70 13.91 11.33
C ALA A 133 3.31 14.28 11.84
N LEU A 134 2.39 13.32 11.95
CA LEU A 134 1.07 13.54 12.53
C LEU A 134 1.14 14.01 13.98
N ALA A 135 2.00 13.39 14.79
CA ALA A 135 2.20 13.78 16.17
C ALA A 135 2.74 15.23 16.26
N VAL A 136 3.69 15.63 15.42
CA VAL A 136 4.19 17.02 15.39
C VAL A 136 3.09 17.99 14.98
N LEU A 137 2.33 17.69 13.93
CA LEU A 137 1.25 18.57 13.46
C LEU A 137 0.16 18.74 14.54
N TYR A 138 -0.23 17.64 15.20
CA TYR A 138 -1.14 17.67 16.34
C TYR A 138 -0.59 18.52 17.50
N LEU A 139 0.69 18.37 17.84
CA LEU A 139 1.35 19.15 18.89
C LEU A 139 1.48 20.64 18.56
N SER A 140 1.51 20.98 17.27
CA SER A 140 1.49 22.35 16.74
C SER A 140 0.08 22.97 16.69
N GLY A 141 -0.96 22.25 17.14
CA GLY A 141 -2.35 22.73 17.13
C GLY A 141 -3.05 22.57 15.78
N ILE A 142 -2.45 21.84 14.84
CA ILE A 142 -3.10 21.47 13.59
C ILE A 142 -3.87 20.17 13.86
N ALA A 143 -5.15 20.32 14.16
CA ALA A 143 -6.05 19.19 14.34
C ALA A 143 -6.51 18.69 12.97
N PHE A 144 -6.38 17.38 12.74
CA PHE A 144 -6.96 16.73 11.59
C PHE A 144 -8.16 15.89 11.99
N VAL A 145 -9.18 15.88 11.13
CA VAL A 145 -10.31 14.97 11.30
C VAL A 145 -9.89 13.57 10.87
N TRP A 146 -9.78 12.65 11.83
CA TRP A 146 -9.53 11.24 11.54
C TRP A 146 -10.71 10.65 10.74
N PRO A 147 -10.52 9.74 9.76
CA PRO A 147 -9.28 9.08 9.36
C PRO A 147 -8.51 9.74 8.19
N ALA A 148 -8.82 10.98 7.81
CA ALA A 148 -8.31 11.54 6.56
C ALA A 148 -6.77 11.59 6.44
N PRO A 149 -5.99 11.97 7.47
CA PRO A 149 -4.53 11.94 7.37
C PRO A 149 -3.99 10.51 7.26
N PHE A 150 -4.62 9.54 7.93
CA PHE A 150 -4.27 8.13 7.74
C PHE A 150 -4.36 7.77 6.26
N LEU A 151 -5.51 8.07 5.68
CA LEU A 151 -5.84 7.66 4.33
C LEU A 151 -4.94 8.36 3.32
N VAL A 152 -4.64 9.65 3.47
CA VAL A 152 -3.77 10.45 2.56
C VAL A 152 -2.33 9.94 2.53
N PHE A 153 -1.78 9.52 3.67
CA PHE A 153 -0.39 9.05 3.73
C PHE A 153 -0.26 7.53 3.60
N ALA A 154 -1.34 6.78 3.79
CA ALA A 154 -1.43 5.39 3.42
C ALA A 154 -1.54 5.19 1.90
N ILE A 155 -1.66 6.27 1.11
CA ILE A 155 -1.83 6.19 -0.36
C ILE A 155 -0.65 5.56 -1.07
N PRO A 156 0.61 6.01 -0.89
CA PRO A 156 1.73 5.36 -1.55
C PRO A 156 1.82 3.85 -1.21
N PRO A 157 1.77 3.40 0.07
CA PRO A 157 1.84 1.98 0.34
C PRO A 157 0.58 1.22 -0.14
N ILE A 158 -0.64 1.73 0.04
CA ILE A 158 -1.86 1.03 -0.42
C ILE A 158 -1.89 0.92 -1.94
N THR A 159 -1.55 1.98 -2.67
CA THR A 159 -1.54 1.92 -4.15
C THR A 159 -0.37 1.09 -4.66
N GLY A 160 0.81 1.19 -4.07
CA GLY A 160 1.96 0.35 -4.41
C GLY A 160 1.69 -1.13 -4.16
N PHE A 161 1.33 -1.50 -2.92
CA PHE A 161 1.02 -2.89 -2.58
C PHE A 161 -0.23 -3.40 -3.28
N GLY A 162 -1.28 -2.58 -3.38
CA GLY A 162 -2.51 -2.92 -4.10
C GLY A 162 -2.23 -3.21 -5.57
N SER A 163 -1.43 -2.39 -6.24
CA SER A 163 -0.99 -2.62 -7.62
C SER A 163 -0.19 -3.93 -7.78
N LEU A 164 0.67 -4.24 -6.82
CA LEU A 164 1.43 -5.49 -6.82
C LEU A 164 0.52 -6.71 -6.62
N PHE A 165 -0.35 -6.73 -5.61
CA PHE A 165 -1.18 -7.90 -5.29
C PHE A 165 -2.40 -8.05 -6.19
N LEU A 166 -3.16 -6.96 -6.34
CA LEU A 166 -4.45 -6.96 -7.01
C LEU A 166 -4.35 -6.40 -8.42
N GLY A 167 -3.42 -5.48 -8.68
CA GLY A 167 -3.34 -4.75 -9.96
C GLY A 167 -3.20 -5.65 -11.19
N TYR A 168 -2.48 -6.77 -11.11
CA TYR A 168 -2.43 -7.74 -12.22
C TYR A 168 -3.78 -8.41 -12.46
N LYS A 169 -4.37 -9.03 -11.43
CA LYS A 169 -5.67 -9.70 -11.54
C LYS A 169 -6.77 -8.74 -11.95
N LEU A 170 -6.76 -7.53 -11.42
CA LEU A 170 -7.71 -6.48 -11.75
C LEU A 170 -7.58 -6.08 -13.22
N ARG A 171 -6.36 -5.95 -13.76
CA ARG A 171 -6.16 -5.67 -15.18
C ARG A 171 -6.69 -6.79 -16.06
N LEU A 172 -6.47 -8.06 -15.71
CA LEU A 172 -7.05 -9.18 -16.47
C LEU A 172 -8.59 -9.13 -16.49
N ILE A 173 -9.21 -8.97 -15.31
CA ILE A 173 -10.67 -8.89 -15.18
C ILE A 173 -11.22 -7.70 -15.96
N VAL A 174 -10.61 -6.52 -15.83
CA VAL A 174 -11.03 -5.31 -16.56
C VAL A 174 -10.85 -5.51 -18.06
N THR A 175 -9.78 -6.16 -18.50
CA THR A 175 -9.53 -6.46 -19.92
C THR A 175 -10.64 -7.33 -20.49
N GLU A 176 -10.97 -8.43 -19.81
CA GLU A 176 -11.99 -9.37 -20.25
C GLU A 176 -13.38 -8.73 -20.29
N LEU A 177 -13.79 -8.02 -19.23
CA LEU A 177 -15.07 -7.30 -19.20
C LEU A 177 -15.14 -6.19 -20.24
N CYS A 178 -14.04 -5.49 -20.48
CA CYS A 178 -13.96 -4.45 -21.50
C CYS A 178 -14.19 -5.05 -22.89
N VAL A 179 -13.59 -6.18 -23.21
CA VAL A 179 -13.83 -6.88 -24.49
C VAL A 179 -15.28 -7.34 -24.62
N GLN A 180 -15.90 -7.84 -23.54
CA GLN A 180 -17.32 -8.19 -23.56
C GLN A 180 -18.21 -6.98 -23.91
N LEU A 181 -17.87 -5.79 -23.39
CA LEU A 181 -18.59 -4.55 -23.71
C LEU A 181 -18.28 -4.03 -25.12
N ILE A 182 -17.02 -4.10 -25.55
CA ILE A 182 -16.60 -3.63 -26.88
C ILE A 182 -17.16 -4.53 -27.99
N ARG A 183 -17.40 -5.81 -27.73
CA ARG A 183 -18.03 -6.74 -28.68
C ARG A 183 -19.42 -6.33 -29.16
N PHE A 184 -20.12 -5.46 -28.42
CA PHE A 184 -21.36 -4.84 -28.90
C PHE A 184 -21.13 -3.86 -30.07
N ILE A 185 -19.92 -3.32 -30.21
CA ILE A 185 -19.51 -2.38 -31.26
C ILE A 185 -18.69 -3.10 -32.33
N ASP A 186 -17.75 -3.95 -31.92
CA ASP A 186 -16.86 -4.72 -32.80
C ASP A 186 -16.77 -6.17 -32.33
N SER A 187 -17.46 -7.08 -33.03
CA SER A 187 -17.48 -8.51 -32.70
C SER A 187 -16.11 -9.18 -32.82
N SER A 188 -15.15 -8.56 -33.52
CA SER A 188 -13.78 -9.08 -33.67
C SER A 188 -12.89 -8.83 -32.44
N ALA A 189 -13.37 -8.05 -31.47
CA ALA A 189 -12.60 -7.73 -30.28
C ALA A 189 -12.23 -8.99 -29.46
N LEU A 190 -10.94 -9.11 -29.13
CA LEU A 190 -10.35 -10.25 -28.43
C LEU A 190 -9.52 -9.79 -27.24
N ALA A 191 -9.63 -10.49 -26.11
CA ALA A 191 -8.74 -10.32 -24.97
C ALA A 191 -7.66 -11.39 -24.98
N VAL A 192 -6.39 -11.00 -24.87
CA VAL A 192 -5.27 -11.91 -24.64
C VAL A 192 -4.47 -11.37 -23.46
N GLY A 193 -4.64 -12.00 -22.30
CA GLY A 193 -3.99 -11.53 -21.07
C GLY A 193 -4.46 -10.14 -20.66
N ASN A 194 -3.54 -9.18 -20.55
CA ASN A 194 -3.87 -7.76 -20.32
C ASN A 194 -3.98 -6.92 -21.61
N GLN A 195 -4.06 -7.55 -22.78
CA GLN A 195 -4.17 -6.85 -24.06
C GLN A 195 -5.55 -7.04 -24.70
N ILE A 196 -5.97 -6.01 -25.44
CA ILE A 196 -7.22 -5.96 -26.19
C ILE A 196 -6.88 -5.73 -27.66
N PHE A 197 -7.31 -6.66 -28.51
CA PHE A 197 -7.29 -6.47 -29.95
C PHE A 197 -8.57 -5.74 -30.37
N PHE A 198 -8.42 -4.58 -31.02
CA PHE A 198 -9.53 -3.76 -31.48
C PHE A 198 -9.10 -2.95 -32.71
N HIS A 199 -9.89 -2.99 -33.79
CA HIS A 199 -9.56 -2.35 -35.08
C HIS A 199 -8.10 -2.61 -35.52
N GLU A 200 -7.71 -3.87 -35.60
CA GLU A 200 -6.37 -4.31 -36.05
C GLU A 200 -5.18 -3.83 -35.20
N ARG A 201 -5.45 -3.28 -34.01
CA ARG A 201 -4.43 -2.78 -33.09
C ARG A 201 -4.53 -3.45 -31.73
N TRP A 202 -3.37 -3.71 -31.14
CA TRP A 202 -3.25 -4.22 -29.78
C TRP A 202 -3.14 -3.06 -28.80
N PHE A 203 -4.04 -3.04 -27.81
CA PHE A 203 -4.03 -2.10 -26.70
C PHE A 203 -3.69 -2.83 -25.42
N ALA A 204 -2.54 -2.53 -24.83
CA ALA A 204 -2.18 -3.04 -23.52
C ALA A 204 -2.90 -2.23 -22.42
N VAL A 205 -3.62 -2.92 -21.55
CA VAL A 205 -4.15 -2.35 -20.32
C VAL A 205 -2.98 -2.18 -19.35
N ASP A 206 -2.43 -0.96 -19.34
CA ASP A 206 -1.27 -0.58 -18.53
C ASP A 206 -1.60 -0.48 -17.04
N ARG A 207 -0.55 -0.39 -16.21
CA ARG A 207 -0.66 -0.19 -14.76
C ARG A 207 -1.54 1.00 -14.39
N VAL A 208 -1.54 2.08 -15.17
CA VAL A 208 -2.34 3.30 -14.90
C VAL A 208 -3.85 3.04 -15.06
N CYS A 209 -4.23 2.02 -15.82
CA CYS A 209 -5.61 1.61 -16.05
C CYS A 209 -6.18 0.69 -14.95
N GLU A 210 -5.35 0.26 -13.99
CA GLU A 210 -5.82 -0.56 -12.86
C GLU A 210 -6.79 0.22 -11.94
N GLY A 211 -6.77 1.56 -12.00
CA GLY A 211 -7.70 2.39 -11.23
C GLY A 211 -7.43 2.42 -9.72
N MET A 212 -6.32 1.87 -9.20
CA MET A 212 -6.05 1.83 -7.76
C MET A 212 -6.02 3.22 -7.11
N LYS A 213 -5.40 4.20 -7.77
CA LYS A 213 -5.37 5.59 -7.30
C LYS A 213 -6.78 6.18 -7.20
N MET A 214 -7.60 5.91 -8.21
CA MET A 214 -8.99 6.33 -8.29
C MET A 214 -9.84 5.67 -7.19
N GLY A 215 -9.62 4.39 -6.91
CA GLY A 215 -10.33 3.67 -5.84
C GLY A 215 -10.05 4.24 -4.47
N LEU A 216 -8.81 4.62 -4.21
CA LEU A 216 -8.45 5.23 -2.94
C LEU A 216 -9.01 6.65 -2.80
N ALA A 217 -8.98 7.44 -3.87
CA ALA A 217 -9.68 8.74 -3.91
C ALA A 217 -11.19 8.57 -3.66
N SER A 218 -11.79 7.52 -4.20
CA SER A 218 -13.21 7.19 -3.99
C SER A 218 -13.52 6.92 -2.52
N ILE A 219 -12.68 6.13 -1.84
CA ILE A 219 -12.83 5.83 -0.41
C ILE A 219 -12.70 7.11 0.44
N LEU A 220 -11.74 7.99 0.11
CA LEU A 220 -11.56 9.27 0.79
C LEU A 220 -12.79 10.17 0.65
N ILE A 221 -13.31 10.31 -0.56
CA ILE A 221 -14.49 11.13 -0.86
C ILE A 221 -15.74 10.51 -0.20
N ALA A 222 -15.88 9.18 -0.24
CA ALA A 222 -16.95 8.48 0.45
C ALA A 222 -16.91 8.74 1.96
N ALA A 223 -15.74 8.72 2.60
CA ALA A 223 -15.61 9.06 4.02
C ALA A 223 -16.07 10.49 4.32
N ALA A 224 -15.77 11.45 3.44
CA ALA A 224 -16.25 12.82 3.56
C ALA A 224 -17.79 12.90 3.43
N PHE A 225 -18.39 12.21 2.47
CA PHE A 225 -19.85 12.21 2.29
C PHE A 225 -20.60 11.43 3.38
N ILE A 226 -20.04 10.33 3.89
CA ILE A 226 -20.57 9.58 5.04
C ILE A 226 -20.69 10.50 6.26
N SER A 227 -19.73 11.40 6.48
CA SER A 227 -19.78 12.35 7.60
C SER A 227 -20.94 13.34 7.52
N ARG A 228 -21.50 13.55 6.33
CA ARG A 228 -22.62 14.47 6.06
C ARG A 228 -23.96 13.76 5.94
N ALA A 229 -23.95 12.45 5.72
CA ALA A 229 -25.15 11.64 5.55
C ALA A 229 -25.69 11.12 6.89
N ASN A 230 -26.99 10.82 6.94
CA ASN A 230 -27.58 10.06 8.04
C ASN A 230 -27.13 8.59 7.99
N ARG A 231 -27.57 7.76 8.96
CA ARG A 231 -27.18 6.35 9.04
C ARG A 231 -27.48 5.54 7.77
N ILE A 232 -28.62 5.81 7.13
CA ILE A 232 -29.02 5.11 5.89
C ILE A 232 -28.11 5.53 4.75
N GLY A 233 -27.92 6.84 4.54
CA GLY A 233 -27.02 7.36 3.52
C GLY A 233 -25.57 6.90 3.71
N ALA A 234 -25.09 6.82 4.95
CA ALA A 234 -23.76 6.30 5.26
C ALA A 234 -23.59 4.82 4.85
N ILE A 235 -24.60 3.98 5.12
CA ILE A 235 -24.60 2.57 4.70
C ILE A 235 -24.61 2.47 3.17
N LEU A 236 -25.45 3.26 2.49
CA LEU A 236 -25.54 3.29 1.03
C LEU A 236 -24.23 3.75 0.37
N ILE A 237 -23.62 4.84 0.86
CA ILE A 237 -22.33 5.31 0.36
C ILE A 237 -21.25 4.24 0.57
N SER A 238 -21.23 3.60 1.75
CA SER A 238 -20.24 2.57 2.08
C SER A 238 -20.38 1.32 1.21
N SER A 239 -21.60 0.92 0.87
CA SER A 239 -21.84 -0.25 0.01
C SER A 239 -21.61 0.04 -1.47
N LEU A 240 -21.88 1.27 -1.94
CA LEU A 240 -21.79 1.64 -3.36
C LEU A 240 -20.42 2.14 -3.80
N VAL A 241 -19.57 2.64 -2.91
CA VAL A 241 -18.27 3.24 -3.31
C VAL A 241 -17.38 2.28 -4.11
N LEU A 242 -17.30 1.00 -3.72
CA LEU A 242 -16.45 0.02 -4.42
C LEU A 242 -17.02 -0.39 -5.78
N PRO A 243 -18.32 -0.73 -5.92
CA PRO A 243 -18.95 -0.92 -7.23
C PRO A 243 -18.80 0.29 -8.14
N LEU A 244 -19.10 1.50 -7.67
CA LEU A 244 -19.01 2.73 -8.47
C LEU A 244 -17.57 2.97 -8.95
N TRP A 245 -16.58 2.74 -8.08
CA TRP A 245 -15.17 2.78 -8.47
C TRP A 245 -14.84 1.79 -9.58
N PHE A 246 -15.21 0.52 -9.40
CA PHE A 246 -14.91 -0.53 -10.36
C PHE A 246 -15.54 -0.24 -11.73
N PHE A 247 -16.83 0.10 -11.76
CA PHE A 247 -17.55 0.39 -13.00
C PHE A 247 -17.07 1.68 -13.67
N SER A 248 -16.78 2.73 -12.91
CA SER A 248 -16.21 3.96 -13.47
C SER A 248 -14.84 3.72 -14.09
N ASN A 249 -13.99 2.88 -13.47
CA ASN A 249 -12.71 2.48 -14.06
C ASN A 249 -12.89 1.58 -15.29
N LEU A 250 -13.84 0.64 -15.28
CA LEU A 250 -14.16 -0.19 -16.44
C LEU A 250 -14.60 0.66 -17.64
N PHE A 251 -15.52 1.60 -17.42
CA PHE A 251 -15.98 2.52 -18.47
C PHE A 251 -14.84 3.40 -18.97
N ARG A 252 -13.96 3.86 -18.08
CA ARG A 252 -12.73 4.58 -18.47
C ARG A 252 -11.89 3.76 -19.43
N VAL A 253 -11.61 2.49 -19.14
CA VAL A 253 -10.82 1.64 -20.05
C VAL A 253 -11.52 1.43 -21.38
N CYS A 254 -12.85 1.22 -21.38
CA CYS A 254 -13.64 1.12 -22.62
C CYS A 254 -13.48 2.38 -23.47
N VAL A 255 -13.72 3.56 -22.89
CA VAL A 255 -13.60 4.85 -23.58
C VAL A 255 -12.19 5.05 -24.13
N LEU A 256 -11.15 4.76 -23.34
CA LEU A 256 -9.76 4.91 -23.81
C LEU A 256 -9.46 4.04 -25.03
N ILE A 257 -10.00 2.81 -25.09
CA ILE A 257 -9.79 1.90 -26.23
C ILE A 257 -10.62 2.34 -27.44
N LEU A 258 -11.89 2.68 -27.23
CA LEU A 258 -12.78 3.15 -28.30
C LEU A 258 -12.22 4.40 -29.00
N PHE A 259 -11.64 5.32 -28.24
CA PHE A 259 -11.00 6.52 -28.77
C PHE A 259 -9.49 6.36 -29.05
N GLN A 260 -8.95 5.15 -28.91
CA GLN A 260 -7.54 4.82 -29.14
C GLN A 260 -6.54 5.76 -28.41
N ILE A 261 -6.84 6.12 -27.17
CA ILE A 261 -6.06 7.07 -26.38
C ILE A 261 -4.95 6.33 -25.62
N PRO A 262 -3.67 6.59 -25.92
CA PRO A 262 -2.56 5.88 -25.30
C PRO A 262 -2.36 6.27 -23.82
N ALA A 263 -1.80 5.34 -23.06
CA ALA A 263 -1.43 5.55 -21.67
C ALA A 263 -0.40 6.67 -21.50
N GLY A 264 -0.48 7.38 -20.37
CA GLY A 264 0.48 8.42 -20.01
C GLY A 264 0.31 9.75 -20.75
N THR A 265 -0.73 9.91 -21.57
CA THR A 265 -1.09 11.20 -22.18
C THR A 265 -2.00 12.04 -21.28
N TRP A 266 -2.01 13.36 -21.44
CA TRP A 266 -2.91 14.24 -20.70
C TRP A 266 -4.40 13.93 -20.97
N ARG A 267 -4.74 13.49 -22.19
CA ARG A 267 -6.11 13.08 -22.56
C ARG A 267 -6.57 11.88 -21.73
N HIS A 268 -5.66 10.94 -21.49
CA HIS A 268 -5.92 9.78 -20.65
C HIS A 268 -6.30 10.22 -19.23
N GLU A 269 -5.54 11.15 -18.66
CA GLU A 269 -5.80 11.67 -17.31
C GLU A 269 -7.11 12.47 -17.24
N LEU A 270 -7.37 13.33 -18.23
CA LEU A 270 -8.60 14.13 -18.30
C LEU A 270 -9.86 13.25 -18.32
N ILE A 271 -9.89 12.24 -19.20
CA ILE A 271 -11.03 11.30 -19.28
C ILE A 271 -11.20 10.57 -17.96
N GLY A 272 -10.10 10.14 -17.33
CA GLY A 272 -10.13 9.52 -16.02
C GLY A 272 -10.76 10.42 -14.95
N ILE A 273 -10.41 11.71 -14.94
CA ILE A 273 -10.98 12.70 -14.00
C ILE A 273 -12.47 12.92 -14.27
N VAL A 274 -12.87 13.10 -15.52
CA VAL A 274 -14.29 13.31 -15.89
C VAL A 274 -15.12 12.12 -15.44
N LEU A 275 -14.69 10.90 -15.77
CA LEU A 275 -15.41 9.68 -15.39
C LEU A 275 -15.39 9.41 -13.89
N PHE A 276 -14.33 9.79 -13.19
CA PHE A 276 -14.30 9.77 -11.72
C PHE A 276 -15.32 10.71 -11.11
N ILE A 277 -15.41 11.95 -11.59
CA ILE A 277 -16.37 12.94 -11.10
C ILE A 277 -17.81 12.45 -11.38
N CYS A 278 -18.11 12.13 -12.63
CA CYS A 278 -19.45 11.72 -13.04
C CYS A 278 -19.86 10.36 -12.47
N GLY A 279 -18.94 9.39 -12.42
CA GLY A 279 -19.23 8.02 -12.02
C GLY A 279 -19.16 7.77 -10.52
N ILE A 280 -18.50 8.66 -9.74
CA ILE A 280 -18.29 8.45 -8.30
C ILE A 280 -18.70 9.68 -7.49
N VAL A 281 -18.08 10.84 -7.75
CA VAL A 281 -18.28 12.02 -6.90
C VAL A 281 -19.74 12.48 -6.93
N VAL A 282 -20.34 12.59 -8.11
CA VAL A 282 -21.73 13.04 -8.28
C VAL A 282 -22.73 12.06 -7.65
N PRO A 283 -22.68 10.73 -7.91
CA PRO A 283 -23.57 9.77 -7.25
C PRO A 283 -23.46 9.77 -5.73
N LEU A 284 -22.24 9.81 -5.18
CA LEU A 284 -22.05 9.83 -3.72
C LEU A 284 -22.53 11.14 -3.10
N ALA A 285 -22.30 12.27 -3.77
CA ALA A 285 -22.83 13.57 -3.35
C ALA A 285 -24.36 13.57 -3.34
N PHE A 286 -24.99 13.02 -4.38
CA PHE A 286 -26.45 12.92 -4.47
C PHE A 286 -27.04 12.09 -3.33
N ILE A 287 -26.43 10.93 -3.00
CA ILE A 287 -26.86 10.13 -1.85
C ILE A 287 -26.70 10.93 -0.54
N SER A 288 -25.59 11.65 -0.37
CA SER A 288 -25.36 12.48 0.81
C SER A 288 -26.41 13.60 0.96
N LEU A 289 -26.83 14.19 -0.17
CA LEU A 289 -27.86 15.23 -0.23
C LEU A 289 -29.28 14.70 -0.02
N LEU A 290 -29.59 13.49 -0.52
CA LEU A 290 -30.90 12.84 -0.33
C LEU A 290 -31.12 12.32 1.10
N PHE A 291 -30.03 11.94 1.77
CA PHE A 291 -30.05 11.43 3.14
C PHE A 291 -29.27 12.35 4.08
N PRO A 292 -29.62 13.65 4.17
CA PRO A 292 -28.86 14.58 4.97
C PRO A 292 -28.99 14.20 6.45
N ASN A 293 -27.94 14.42 7.22
CA ASN A 293 -28.00 14.24 8.66
C ASN A 293 -28.87 15.36 9.26
N SER A 294 -30.15 15.06 9.53
CA SER A 294 -31.14 16.03 10.08
C SER A 294 -30.71 16.66 11.42
N LYS A 295 -29.75 16.06 12.13
CA LYS A 295 -29.17 16.64 13.35
C LYS A 295 -28.06 17.67 13.08
N GLN A 296 -28.13 18.37 11.95
CA GLN A 296 -27.38 19.60 11.71
C GLN A 296 -27.94 20.77 12.56
N ASN A 297 -28.04 20.59 13.89
CA ASN A 297 -27.70 21.70 14.76
C ASN A 297 -26.25 21.99 14.43
N GLU A 298 -25.97 23.13 13.79
CA GLU A 298 -24.65 23.62 13.38
C GLU A 298 -23.58 22.59 13.66
N PHE A 299 -23.34 21.70 12.68
CA PHE A 299 -22.36 20.62 12.84
C PHE A 299 -21.00 21.29 12.95
N ASN A 300 -20.74 21.73 14.17
CA ASN A 300 -19.54 22.36 14.60
C ASN A 300 -18.58 21.19 14.53
N PHE A 301 -17.77 21.15 13.48
CA PHE A 301 -16.69 20.17 13.33
C PHE A 301 -15.78 20.15 14.59
N SER A 302 -16.00 21.04 15.59
CA SER A 302 -15.45 21.04 16.95
C SER A 302 -15.86 19.86 17.79
N ASN A 303 -17.00 19.22 17.50
CA ASN A 303 -17.54 18.18 18.37
C ASN A 303 -17.49 16.78 17.74
N LEU A 304 -17.08 16.63 16.47
CA LEU A 304 -16.55 15.36 15.95
C LEU A 304 -15.12 15.15 16.47
N ILE A 305 -15.01 15.02 17.79
CA ILE A 305 -13.86 14.41 18.41
C ILE A 305 -14.01 12.93 18.07
N LEU A 306 -13.45 12.48 16.94
CA LEU A 306 -13.12 11.07 16.82
C LEU A 306 -12.18 10.80 17.99
N ARG A 307 -12.72 10.12 19.01
CA ARG A 307 -11.98 9.75 20.20
C ARG A 307 -10.73 9.07 19.68
N SER A 308 -9.56 9.64 19.99
CA SER A 308 -8.29 9.01 19.64
C SER A 308 -8.44 7.53 19.99
N PRO A 309 -7.98 6.59 19.13
CA PRO A 309 -8.01 5.18 19.47
C PRO A 309 -7.57 5.03 20.93
N PRO A 310 -8.26 4.22 21.74
CA PRO A 310 -7.95 4.13 23.16
C PRO A 310 -6.43 3.98 23.30
N LYS A 311 -5.79 4.63 24.28
CA LYS A 311 -4.32 4.65 24.41
C LYS A 311 -3.70 3.25 24.29
N ILE A 312 -4.46 2.23 24.66
CA ILE A 312 -4.15 0.81 24.47
C ILE A 312 -3.93 0.45 22.99
N LEU A 313 -4.80 0.86 22.06
CA LEU A 313 -4.67 0.61 20.62
C LEU A 313 -3.43 1.31 20.02
N TRP A 314 -3.13 2.53 20.52
CA TRP A 314 -1.91 3.28 20.15
C TRP A 314 -0.62 2.55 20.52
N LEU A 315 -0.66 1.67 21.53
CA LEU A 315 0.49 0.92 22.03
C LEU A 315 0.50 -0.53 21.52
N ILE A 316 -0.68 -1.13 21.38
CA ILE A 316 -0.86 -2.49 20.86
C ILE A 316 -0.45 -2.57 19.41
N LEU A 317 -0.84 -1.63 18.54
CA LEU A 317 -0.54 -1.74 17.10
C LEU A 317 0.97 -1.75 16.81
N PRO A 318 1.78 -0.81 17.33
CA PRO A 318 3.23 -0.84 17.17
C PRO A 318 3.86 -2.07 17.84
N LEU A 319 3.40 -2.45 19.02
CA LEU A 319 3.94 -3.58 19.76
C LEU A 319 3.60 -4.91 19.07
N SER A 320 2.38 -5.08 18.56
CA SER A 320 1.97 -6.25 17.80
C SER A 320 2.71 -6.31 16.48
N THR A 321 2.88 -5.18 15.77
CA THR A 321 3.71 -5.16 14.56
C THR A 321 5.17 -5.47 14.90
N ALA A 322 5.71 -4.93 15.99
CA ALA A 322 7.07 -5.23 16.45
C ALA A 322 7.23 -6.69 16.88
N ILE A 323 6.23 -7.33 17.49
CA ILE A 323 6.24 -8.75 17.88
C ILE A 323 6.02 -9.66 16.68
N SER A 324 5.13 -9.32 15.76
CA SER A 324 4.92 -10.08 14.51
C SER A 324 6.11 -9.98 13.55
N LEU A 325 6.88 -8.89 13.64
CA LEU A 325 8.13 -8.69 12.90
C LEU A 325 9.37 -9.05 13.73
N ALA A 326 9.21 -9.27 15.05
CA ALA A 326 10.24 -9.82 15.90
C ALA A 326 10.63 -11.19 15.36
N PRO A 327 11.89 -11.60 15.53
CA PRO A 327 12.60 -12.35 14.53
C PRO A 327 12.30 -13.85 14.56
N ILE A 328 11.04 -14.26 14.35
CA ILE A 328 10.74 -15.65 14.00
C ILE A 328 11.62 -16.08 12.80
N ASN A 329 11.96 -15.13 11.91
CA ASN A 329 12.89 -15.37 10.78
C ASN A 329 14.38 -15.12 11.05
N ARG A 330 14.84 -14.43 12.10
CA ARG A 330 16.30 -14.37 12.41
C ARG A 330 16.75 -15.50 13.33
N PHE A 331 15.83 -16.10 14.09
CA PHE A 331 16.15 -17.21 15.01
C PHE A 331 15.99 -18.60 14.39
N ILE A 332 15.43 -18.69 13.18
CA ILE A 332 15.55 -19.90 12.36
C ILE A 332 16.81 -19.71 11.52
N PRO A 333 17.97 -20.28 11.89
CA PRO A 333 19.14 -20.25 11.03
C PRO A 333 18.74 -20.85 9.69
N VAL A 334 18.75 -20.04 8.64
CA VAL A 334 18.55 -20.55 7.30
C VAL A 334 19.76 -21.42 7.02
N LYS A 335 19.56 -22.73 6.98
CA LYS A 335 20.63 -23.65 6.59
C LYS A 335 21.03 -23.26 5.18
N PRO A 336 22.33 -23.04 4.90
CA PRO A 336 22.78 -22.72 3.56
C PRO A 336 22.31 -23.81 2.60
N TYR A 337 21.69 -23.39 1.49
CA TYR A 337 21.31 -24.32 0.43
C TYR A 337 22.53 -24.60 -0.43
N ILE A 338 22.77 -25.87 -0.70
CA ILE A 338 23.70 -26.29 -1.73
C ILE A 338 22.88 -26.43 -3.01
N TRP A 339 23.23 -25.62 -4.01
CA TRP A 339 22.62 -25.64 -5.32
C TRP A 339 23.47 -26.51 -6.24
N PRO A 340 22.86 -27.38 -7.07
CA PRO A 340 23.63 -28.18 -8.00
C PRO A 340 24.39 -27.29 -8.97
N SER A 341 25.59 -27.69 -9.37
CA SER A 341 26.42 -26.96 -10.34
C SER A 341 25.78 -26.87 -11.73
N LYS A 342 24.85 -27.78 -12.04
CA LYS A 342 24.15 -27.88 -13.32
C LYS A 342 22.73 -28.41 -13.12
N ILE A 343 21.78 -27.84 -13.87
CA ILE A 343 20.40 -28.32 -14.00
C ILE A 343 20.13 -28.46 -15.49
N ASP A 344 19.98 -29.69 -16.00
CA ASP A 344 19.86 -29.96 -17.44
C ASP A 344 20.95 -29.23 -18.25
N THR A 345 20.63 -28.29 -19.15
CA THR A 345 21.62 -27.51 -19.92
C THR A 345 22.08 -26.23 -19.23
N PHE A 346 21.55 -25.92 -18.05
CA PHE A 346 21.81 -24.68 -17.32
C PHE A 346 22.96 -24.85 -16.32
N HIS A 347 23.95 -23.96 -16.38
CA HIS A 347 25.10 -23.95 -15.50
C HIS A 347 24.96 -22.86 -14.43
N LEU A 348 25.28 -23.20 -13.18
CA LEU A 348 25.19 -22.29 -12.05
C LEU A 348 26.19 -21.14 -12.19
N ASP A 349 25.70 -19.90 -12.07
CA ASP A 349 26.53 -18.73 -11.85
C ASP A 349 26.99 -18.73 -10.38
N ALA A 350 28.21 -19.16 -10.12
CA ALA A 350 28.76 -19.30 -8.77
C ALA A 350 28.71 -17.98 -7.97
N ASN A 351 28.70 -16.82 -8.63
CA ASN A 351 28.60 -15.53 -7.94
C ASN A 351 27.19 -15.22 -7.44
N SER A 352 26.16 -15.87 -8.00
CA SER A 352 24.76 -15.60 -7.65
C SER A 352 24.40 -15.98 -6.22
N THR A 353 25.06 -17.00 -5.66
CA THR A 353 24.81 -17.52 -4.32
C THR A 353 25.62 -16.81 -3.23
N LEU A 354 26.63 -16.00 -3.59
CA LEU A 354 27.51 -15.31 -2.65
C LEU A 354 26.77 -14.25 -1.83
N SER A 355 25.84 -13.54 -2.46
CA SER A 355 25.07 -12.46 -1.81
C SER A 355 23.87 -12.99 -1.03
N ASP A 356 23.22 -14.04 -1.54
CA ASP A 356 22.08 -14.69 -0.91
C ASP A 356 22.02 -16.17 -1.32
N HIS A 357 22.36 -17.08 -0.40
CA HIS A 357 22.36 -18.52 -0.64
C HIS A 357 20.98 -19.10 -0.97
N ARG A 358 19.90 -18.32 -0.85
CA ARG A 358 18.54 -18.74 -1.24
C ARG A 358 18.23 -18.48 -2.71
N ILE A 359 19.09 -17.74 -3.40
CA ILE A 359 18.93 -17.38 -4.80
C ILE A 359 20.04 -18.07 -5.60
N ALA A 360 19.65 -18.79 -6.64
CA ALA A 360 20.59 -19.35 -7.61
C ALA A 360 20.19 -18.91 -9.01
N VAL A 361 21.17 -18.39 -9.75
CA VAL A 361 21.01 -18.02 -11.16
C VAL A 361 21.79 -19.02 -11.98
N TYR A 362 21.12 -19.64 -12.94
CA TYR A 362 21.74 -20.50 -13.92
C TYR A 362 21.63 -19.91 -15.32
N ARG A 363 22.61 -20.20 -16.17
CA ARG A 363 22.69 -19.70 -17.55
C ARG A 363 22.78 -20.85 -18.54
N SER A 364 22.08 -20.73 -19.65
CA SER A 364 22.23 -21.62 -20.81
C SER A 364 22.05 -20.80 -22.08
N LYS A 365 23.16 -20.53 -22.80
CA LYS A 365 23.16 -19.61 -23.96
C LYS A 365 22.57 -18.25 -23.59
N GLU A 366 21.46 -17.86 -24.23
CA GLU A 366 20.72 -16.60 -24.00
C GLU A 366 19.59 -16.74 -22.97
N ASN A 367 19.39 -17.94 -22.40
CA ASN A 367 18.36 -18.24 -21.42
C ASN A 367 18.91 -18.18 -19.98
N TYR A 368 18.08 -17.69 -19.08
CA TYR A 368 18.39 -17.54 -17.66
C TYR A 368 17.32 -18.23 -16.81
N LEU A 369 17.77 -18.99 -15.82
CA LEU A 369 16.90 -19.63 -14.82
C LEU A 369 17.27 -19.10 -13.44
N ILE A 370 16.34 -18.40 -12.78
CA ILE A 370 16.51 -17.88 -11.43
C ILE A 370 15.60 -18.65 -10.48
N LEU A 371 16.20 -19.37 -9.54
CA LEU A 371 15.51 -20.11 -8.48
C LEU A 371 15.59 -19.32 -7.17
N LYS A 372 14.47 -19.23 -6.46
CA LYS A 372 14.41 -18.62 -5.12
C LYS A 372 13.72 -19.55 -4.14
N ARG A 373 14.37 -19.83 -3.01
CA ARG A 373 13.86 -20.64 -1.89
C ARG A 373 13.51 -19.78 -0.68
N ASP A 374 12.85 -20.41 0.29
CA ASP A 374 12.43 -19.78 1.55
C ASP A 374 11.62 -18.50 1.35
N LEU A 375 10.68 -18.58 0.40
CA LEU A 375 9.74 -17.50 0.16
C LEU A 375 8.96 -17.21 1.45
N PHE A 376 8.86 -15.94 1.80
CA PHE A 376 8.04 -15.47 2.89
C PHE A 376 6.58 -15.50 2.46
N ALA A 377 5.78 -16.35 3.12
CA ALA A 377 4.37 -16.52 2.77
C ALA A 377 3.56 -15.22 2.86
N ILE A 378 3.96 -14.31 3.76
CA ILE A 378 3.28 -13.04 4.03
C ILE A 378 4.11 -11.87 3.49
N GLY A 379 4.36 -11.83 2.18
CA GLY A 379 5.07 -10.70 1.56
C GLY A 379 4.86 -10.57 0.06
N THR A 380 5.09 -9.37 -0.48
CA THR A 380 5.14 -9.13 -1.94
C THR A 380 6.47 -9.45 -2.57
N GLY A 381 7.56 -9.53 -1.78
CA GLY A 381 8.95 -9.62 -2.26
C GLY A 381 9.29 -10.83 -3.14
N HIS A 382 8.33 -11.72 -3.38
CA HIS A 382 8.46 -12.92 -4.21
C HIS A 382 7.70 -12.79 -5.54
N ASP A 383 7.08 -11.65 -5.81
CA ASP A 383 6.61 -11.36 -7.15
C ASP A 383 7.81 -10.99 -8.04
N PRO A 384 8.05 -11.71 -9.16
CA PRO A 384 9.18 -11.40 -10.05
C PRO A 384 9.16 -9.94 -10.50
N ARG A 385 7.98 -9.32 -10.63
CA ARG A 385 7.86 -7.92 -11.03
C ARG A 385 8.70 -6.99 -10.18
N ILE A 386 8.77 -7.23 -8.87
CA ILE A 386 9.56 -6.36 -7.98
C ILE A 386 11.04 -6.42 -8.31
N CYS A 387 11.59 -7.62 -8.54
CA CYS A 387 13.02 -7.78 -8.81
C CYS A 387 13.37 -7.30 -10.23
N PHE A 388 12.54 -7.60 -11.22
CA PHE A 388 12.76 -7.17 -12.60
C PHE A 388 12.57 -5.66 -12.77
N GLU A 389 11.55 -5.06 -12.15
CA GLU A 389 11.37 -3.59 -12.14
C GLU A 389 12.51 -2.89 -11.40
N ALA A 390 13.00 -3.45 -10.29
CA ALA A 390 14.12 -2.87 -9.55
C ALA A 390 15.43 -2.81 -10.35
N VAL A 391 15.62 -3.71 -11.33
CA VAL A 391 16.78 -3.70 -12.24
C VAL A 391 16.46 -3.03 -13.59
N GLY A 392 15.31 -2.37 -13.70
CA GLY A 392 14.96 -1.49 -14.83
C GLY A 392 14.08 -2.11 -15.92
N PHE A 393 13.63 -3.35 -15.79
CA PHE A 393 12.66 -3.90 -16.74
C PHE A 393 11.27 -3.30 -16.52
N SER A 394 10.47 -3.23 -17.59
CA SER A 394 9.03 -2.99 -17.47
C SER A 394 8.23 -4.11 -18.13
N PHE A 395 7.03 -4.39 -17.61
CA PHE A 395 6.20 -5.49 -18.09
C PHE A 395 5.18 -4.95 -19.09
N ALA A 396 5.13 -5.54 -20.29
CA ALA A 396 4.23 -5.11 -21.36
C ALA A 396 3.04 -6.05 -21.50
N GLU A 397 3.26 -7.22 -22.08
CA GLU A 397 2.26 -8.28 -22.21
C GLU A 397 2.32 -9.18 -20.98
N GLN A 398 1.18 -9.58 -20.43
CA GLN A 398 1.12 -10.48 -19.30
C GLN A 398 -0.02 -11.48 -19.46
N GLY A 399 0.23 -12.74 -19.11
CA GLY A 399 -0.77 -13.81 -19.18
C GLY A 399 -0.51 -14.92 -18.16
N GLU A 400 -1.49 -15.80 -17.98
CA GLU A 400 -1.39 -16.95 -17.07
C GLU A 400 -2.10 -18.16 -17.69
N ARG A 401 -1.45 -19.33 -17.68
CA ARG A 401 -2.01 -20.61 -18.15
C ARG A 401 -1.50 -21.75 -17.28
N ASN A 402 -2.40 -22.55 -16.71
CA ASN A 402 -2.05 -23.74 -15.89
C ASN A 402 -1.02 -23.46 -14.78
N GLY A 403 -1.15 -22.34 -14.08
CA GLY A 403 -0.22 -21.91 -13.01
C GLY A 403 1.14 -21.41 -13.51
N LEU A 404 1.35 -21.34 -14.83
CA LEU A 404 2.49 -20.69 -15.48
C LEU A 404 2.11 -19.27 -15.86
N LYS A 405 2.82 -18.31 -15.29
CA LYS A 405 2.65 -16.90 -15.62
C LYS A 405 3.68 -16.50 -16.69
N ARG A 406 3.27 -15.65 -17.62
CA ARG A 406 4.05 -15.15 -18.76
C ARG A 406 4.08 -13.63 -18.71
N ALA A 407 5.22 -13.04 -19.05
CA ALA A 407 5.27 -11.65 -19.44
C ALA A 407 6.30 -11.37 -20.54
N GLU A 408 6.00 -10.43 -21.43
CA GLU A 408 7.04 -9.76 -22.22
C GLU A 408 7.63 -8.62 -21.40
N LEU A 409 8.96 -8.62 -21.27
CA LEU A 409 9.69 -7.56 -20.60
C LEU A 409 10.21 -6.56 -21.63
N LYS A 410 10.25 -5.28 -21.28
CA LYS A 410 11.01 -4.25 -21.98
C LYS A 410 12.28 -3.99 -21.20
N SER A 411 13.41 -4.41 -21.75
CA SER A 411 14.74 -4.21 -21.17
C SER A 411 15.19 -2.75 -21.32
N PRO A 412 16.01 -2.22 -20.40
CA PRO A 412 16.76 -0.97 -20.62
C PRO A 412 17.61 -0.99 -21.91
N SER A 413 18.04 -2.16 -22.37
CA SER A 413 18.77 -2.33 -23.64
C SER A 413 17.89 -2.24 -24.89
N GLY A 414 16.57 -2.18 -24.75
CA GLY A 414 15.61 -2.23 -25.85
C GLY A 414 15.19 -3.64 -26.27
N GLU A 415 15.84 -4.68 -25.75
CA GLU A 415 15.44 -6.07 -25.96
C GLU A 415 14.08 -6.38 -25.32
N LYS A 416 13.42 -7.41 -25.85
CA LYS A 416 12.09 -7.85 -25.42
C LYS A 416 12.06 -9.31 -24.95
N PRO A 417 12.79 -9.68 -23.88
CA PRO A 417 12.81 -11.06 -23.45
C PRO A 417 11.45 -11.47 -22.87
N ILE A 418 11.12 -12.75 -23.04
CA ILE A 418 9.96 -13.38 -22.46
C ILE A 418 10.34 -13.94 -21.09
N LEU A 419 9.54 -13.64 -20.08
CA LEU A 419 9.65 -14.17 -18.73
C LEU A 419 8.50 -15.13 -18.46
N LEU A 420 8.84 -16.37 -18.15
CA LEU A 420 7.95 -17.37 -17.58
C LEU A 420 8.26 -17.53 -16.09
N TRP A 421 7.23 -17.56 -15.24
CA TRP A 421 7.43 -17.84 -13.83
C TRP A 421 6.30 -18.65 -13.22
N TRP A 422 6.64 -19.44 -12.21
CA TRP A 422 5.70 -20.24 -11.45
C TRP A 422 6.24 -20.50 -10.05
N TYR A 423 5.37 -21.01 -9.19
CA TYR A 423 5.75 -21.48 -7.86
C TYR A 423 5.55 -22.99 -7.83
N SER A 424 6.57 -23.73 -7.39
CA SER A 424 6.46 -25.17 -7.20
C SER A 424 6.32 -25.49 -5.71
N ILE A 425 5.47 -26.47 -5.38
CA ILE A 425 5.24 -26.92 -4.00
C ILE A 425 5.74 -28.35 -3.86
N THR A 426 6.56 -28.62 -2.83
CA THR A 426 6.92 -29.98 -2.44
C THR A 426 6.44 -30.27 -1.01
N GLU A 427 5.47 -31.18 -0.88
CA GLU A 427 4.73 -31.41 0.37
C GLU A 427 5.44 -32.33 1.36
N LYS A 428 6.33 -33.22 0.89
CA LYS A 428 6.89 -34.32 1.71
C LYS A 428 8.42 -34.29 1.89
N SER A 429 9.13 -33.50 1.11
CA SER A 429 10.58 -33.33 1.22
C SER A 429 11.00 -31.98 0.62
N LYS A 430 12.05 -31.37 1.20
CA LYS A 430 12.78 -30.31 0.52
C LYS A 430 13.52 -30.95 -0.64
N LEU A 431 13.47 -30.33 -1.82
CA LEU A 431 14.25 -30.84 -2.95
C LEU A 431 15.74 -30.72 -2.61
N ASP A 432 16.44 -31.84 -2.56
CA ASP A 432 17.88 -31.84 -2.35
C ASP A 432 18.64 -31.52 -3.67
N GLU A 433 19.98 -31.48 -3.60
CA GLU A 433 20.82 -31.21 -4.75
C GLU A 433 20.65 -32.24 -5.87
N THR A 434 20.48 -33.51 -5.51
CA THR A 434 20.34 -34.62 -6.46
C THR A 434 19.00 -34.52 -7.17
N GLU A 435 17.92 -34.29 -6.42
CA GLU A 435 16.57 -34.12 -6.98
C GLU A 435 16.49 -32.87 -7.88
N LEU A 436 17.13 -31.76 -7.50
CA LEU A 436 17.23 -30.58 -8.36
C LEU A 436 18.05 -30.82 -9.64
N SER A 437 19.09 -31.65 -9.58
CA SER A 437 19.88 -32.00 -10.78
C SER A 437 19.10 -32.90 -11.75
N ARG A 438 18.07 -33.61 -11.26
CA ARG A 438 17.23 -34.57 -11.99
C ARG A 438 15.76 -34.13 -12.06
N LEU A 439 15.50 -32.84 -12.26
CA LEU A 439 14.14 -32.29 -12.28
C LEU A 439 13.22 -32.93 -13.32
N THR A 440 13.76 -33.43 -14.43
CA THR A 440 12.96 -34.14 -15.45
C THR A 440 12.35 -35.44 -14.91
N GLU A 441 12.98 -36.07 -13.92
CA GLU A 441 12.48 -37.27 -13.24
C GLU A 441 11.53 -36.90 -12.07
N PHE A 442 11.86 -35.84 -11.33
CA PHE A 442 11.18 -35.44 -10.10
C PHE A 442 10.50 -34.05 -10.19
N ALA A 443 9.93 -33.73 -11.35
CA ALA A 443 9.36 -32.41 -11.60
C ALA A 443 8.33 -32.03 -10.53
N PRO A 444 8.56 -30.96 -9.75
CA PRO A 444 7.64 -30.57 -8.69
C PRO A 444 6.36 -29.98 -9.29
N ARG A 445 5.28 -30.04 -8.51
CA ARG A 445 3.98 -29.56 -8.95
C ARG A 445 3.91 -28.04 -8.91
N ARG A 446 3.36 -27.41 -9.95
CA ARG A 446 2.98 -26.00 -9.94
C ARG A 446 1.84 -25.71 -8.97
N ALA A 447 1.92 -24.58 -8.28
CA ALA A 447 0.80 -24.01 -7.57
C ALA A 447 -0.26 -23.51 -8.58
N ALA A 448 -1.52 -23.81 -8.31
CA ALA A 448 -2.67 -23.33 -9.06
C ALA A 448 -2.92 -21.83 -8.81
N SER A 449 -2.46 -21.29 -7.68
CA SER A 449 -2.64 -19.87 -7.36
C SER A 449 -1.60 -19.34 -6.37
N ASP A 450 -1.52 -18.02 -6.27
CA ASP A 450 -0.68 -17.36 -5.27
C ASP A 450 -1.11 -17.67 -3.84
N LEU A 451 -2.41 -17.88 -3.62
CA LEU A 451 -2.93 -18.23 -2.30
C LEU A 451 -2.49 -19.64 -1.88
N GLU A 452 -2.49 -20.57 -2.82
CA GLU A 452 -2.14 -21.96 -2.55
C GLU A 452 -0.69 -22.11 -2.08
N TRP A 453 0.29 -21.57 -2.83
CA TRP A 453 1.69 -21.72 -2.42
C TRP A 453 1.96 -21.00 -1.10
N ARG A 454 1.33 -19.85 -0.85
CA ARG A 454 1.45 -19.13 0.43
C ARG A 454 0.91 -19.96 1.59
N TRP A 455 -0.26 -20.55 1.41
CA TRP A 455 -0.88 -21.42 2.42
C TRP A 455 -0.01 -22.64 2.70
N LYS A 456 0.46 -23.32 1.66
CA LYS A 456 1.36 -24.48 1.80
C LYS A 456 2.68 -24.10 2.47
N ARG A 457 3.24 -22.93 2.13
CA ARG A 457 4.43 -22.39 2.80
C ARG A 457 4.20 -22.12 4.29
N LEU A 458 3.03 -21.58 4.67
CA LEU A 458 2.66 -21.39 6.08
C LEU A 458 2.55 -22.73 6.83
N LEU A 459 2.10 -23.78 6.15
CA LEU A 459 2.06 -25.14 6.69
C LEU A 459 3.44 -25.83 6.71
N GLY A 460 4.51 -25.14 6.31
CA GLY A 460 5.87 -25.65 6.35
C GLY A 460 6.35 -26.35 5.08
N ALA A 461 5.55 -26.39 4.01
CA ALA A 461 6.00 -26.94 2.72
C ALA A 461 7.17 -26.11 2.15
N ASP A 462 8.03 -26.79 1.38
CA ASP A 462 9.06 -26.10 0.61
C ASP A 462 8.45 -25.56 -0.68
N VAL A 463 8.73 -24.29 -0.95
CA VAL A 463 8.21 -23.57 -2.10
C VAL A 463 9.35 -22.88 -2.81
N ILE A 464 9.49 -23.20 -4.09
CA ILE A 464 10.51 -22.62 -4.97
C ILE A 464 9.81 -21.74 -5.98
N GLN A 465 10.28 -20.50 -6.10
CA GLN A 465 9.92 -19.62 -7.21
C GLN A 465 10.89 -19.85 -8.35
N TRP A 466 10.34 -20.08 -9.54
CA TRP A 466 11.07 -20.29 -10.78
C TRP A 466 10.86 -19.07 -11.66
N ASN A 467 11.94 -18.45 -12.13
CA ASN A 467 11.87 -17.40 -13.14
C ASN A 467 12.77 -17.82 -14.29
N LEU A 468 12.16 -18.13 -15.43
CA LEU A 468 12.83 -18.57 -16.64
C LEU A 468 12.64 -17.47 -17.69
N TYR A 469 13.71 -16.86 -18.19
CA TYR A 469 13.57 -15.82 -19.21
C TYR A 469 14.64 -15.90 -20.29
N GLY A 470 14.29 -15.43 -21.48
CA GLY A 470 15.09 -15.52 -22.70
C GLY A 470 14.31 -15.03 -23.93
N PRO A 471 14.89 -15.12 -25.14
CA PRO A 471 14.30 -14.52 -26.34
C PRO A 471 13.21 -15.36 -27.01
N ASN A 472 13.21 -16.69 -26.85
CA ASN A 472 12.31 -17.60 -27.58
C ASN A 472 11.26 -18.24 -26.67
N GLU A 473 10.02 -17.76 -26.72
CA GLU A 473 8.92 -18.27 -25.88
C GLU A 473 8.70 -19.78 -25.98
N GLU A 474 8.74 -20.34 -27.19
CA GLU A 474 8.44 -21.75 -27.43
C GLU A 474 9.50 -22.66 -26.78
N GLU A 475 10.76 -22.25 -26.86
CA GLU A 475 11.86 -22.93 -26.17
C GLU A 475 11.68 -22.85 -24.64
N LEU A 476 11.38 -21.67 -24.11
CA LEU A 476 11.17 -21.48 -22.68
C LEU A 476 9.97 -22.30 -22.16
N ARG A 477 8.90 -22.43 -22.95
CA ARG A 477 7.72 -23.24 -22.59
C ARG A 477 8.08 -24.71 -22.47
N LYS A 478 8.82 -25.27 -23.45
CA LYS A 478 9.29 -26.66 -23.41
C LYS A 478 10.15 -26.94 -22.17
N ILE A 479 11.03 -26.00 -21.82
CA ILE A 479 11.86 -26.09 -20.61
C ILE A 479 10.99 -26.02 -19.34
N ALA A 480 10.02 -25.09 -19.28
CA ALA A 480 9.14 -24.95 -18.12
C ALA A 480 8.26 -26.20 -17.89
N GLU A 481 7.80 -26.82 -18.98
CA GLU A 481 7.01 -28.06 -18.96
C GLU A 481 7.85 -29.28 -18.55
N SER A 482 9.14 -29.34 -18.91
CA SER A 482 10.02 -30.41 -18.45
C SER A 482 10.41 -30.27 -16.98
N PHE A 483 10.46 -29.03 -16.46
CA PHE A 483 10.84 -28.74 -15.07
C PHE A 483 9.68 -28.76 -14.07
N SER A 484 8.42 -28.84 -14.52
CA SER A 484 7.28 -28.72 -13.62
C SER A 484 6.02 -29.44 -14.09
N LYS A 485 5.30 -30.05 -13.14
CA LYS A 485 4.00 -30.69 -13.41
C LYS A 485 2.86 -29.68 -13.32
N GLU A 486 1.79 -29.92 -14.09
CA GLU A 486 0.57 -29.11 -14.00
C GLU A 486 -0.04 -29.11 -12.58
N PRO A 487 -0.79 -28.06 -12.20
CA PRO A 487 -1.51 -28.03 -10.94
C PRO A 487 -2.54 -29.17 -10.84
N LEU A 488 -2.82 -29.64 -9.62
CA LEU A 488 -3.88 -30.63 -9.39
C LEU A 488 -5.23 -30.04 -9.80
N GLY A 489 -5.97 -30.74 -10.67
CA GLY A 489 -7.29 -30.32 -11.12
C GLY A 489 -7.29 -29.33 -12.30
N GLY A 490 -6.16 -29.13 -12.99
CA GLY A 490 -6.16 -28.42 -14.27
C GLY A 490 -7.12 -29.12 -15.26
N LYS A 491 -8.18 -28.43 -15.69
CA LYS A 491 -8.96 -28.87 -16.85
C LYS A 491 -7.99 -28.87 -18.04
N LYS A 492 -7.82 -30.03 -18.68
CA LYS A 492 -7.23 -30.08 -20.02
C LYS A 492 -8.20 -29.33 -20.95
N GLU A 493 -7.98 -28.04 -21.14
CA GLU A 493 -8.58 -27.33 -22.26
C GLU A 493 -7.97 -27.95 -23.52
N SER A 494 -8.76 -28.81 -24.17
CA SER A 494 -8.46 -29.32 -25.50
C SER A 494 -8.30 -28.11 -26.42
N ILE A 495 -7.07 -27.90 -26.89
CA ILE A 495 -6.78 -26.95 -27.95
C ILE A 495 -7.59 -27.40 -29.16
N GLN A 496 -8.59 -26.61 -29.53
CA GLN A 496 -9.19 -26.62 -30.88
C GLN A 496 -8.67 -25.40 -31.62
#